data_AF-A0AAU3U1S8-F1
#
_entry.id   AF-A0AAU3U1S8-F1
#
_cell.length_a   1.000
_cell.length_b   1.000
_cell.length_c   1.000
_cell.angle_alpha   90.00
_cell.angle_beta   90.00
_cell.angle_gamma   90.00
#
_symmetry.space_group_name_H-M   'P 1'
#
loop_
_entity.id
_entity.type
_entity.pdbx_description
1 polymer ?
#
loop_
_entity_poly.entity_id
_entity_poly.type
_entity_poly.pdbx_seq_one_letter_code
_entity_poly.pdbx_strand_id
1 'polypeptide(L)'
;MRSVVLTASSALLAASLLAGCSPKLGTGSAGGVGQTPAPNSSNTGAGGASGRAIAVGAGPQSKYTVQQQPPASSCHFRYEKGEPLEDPACTPGAISPAVTQANLKSTICRKGGYTSGIRPSAYVTGKEKRLNAVSYGYKGRMGDAEYDHLISLQLGGDPNDPRNLWVEPADPGHKSGAGVNNRKDPVETKLHTAVCSGKVTLTAAQHAIVTDWTTALSSLGLD
;
A
#
# COMPACT_ATOMS: atom_id res chain seq x y z
N MET A 1 53.63 -26.04 9.36
CA MET A 1 54.46 -25.09 10.12
C MET A 1 53.72 -23.74 10.12
N ARG A 2 52.77 -23.55 11.05
CA ARG A 2 52.83 -22.58 12.17
C ARG A 2 53.35 -21.19 11.76
N SER A 3 52.46 -20.20 11.71
CA SER A 3 52.41 -19.16 12.74
C SER A 3 51.09 -18.39 12.67
N VAL A 4 50.46 -18.30 13.84
CA VAL A 4 49.24 -17.54 14.16
C VAL A 4 49.70 -16.25 14.86
N VAL A 5 49.12 -15.11 14.54
CA VAL A 5 49.18 -13.91 15.38
C VAL A 5 47.75 -13.41 15.60
N LEU A 6 47.29 -13.55 16.85
CA LEU A 6 46.10 -12.89 17.38
C LEU A 6 46.49 -11.48 17.83
N THR A 7 45.64 -10.49 17.54
CA THR A 7 45.56 -9.27 18.34
C THR A 7 44.10 -8.97 18.67
N ALA A 8 43.83 -8.89 19.97
CA ALA A 8 42.58 -8.45 20.58
C ALA A 8 42.74 -7.02 21.12
N SER A 9 41.64 -6.27 21.20
CA SER A 9 41.35 -5.10 22.08
C SER A 9 40.32 -4.21 21.36
N SER A 10 39.31 -3.56 21.95
CA SER A 10 38.72 -3.50 23.29
C SER A 10 37.35 -2.84 23.12
N ALA A 11 36.34 -3.28 23.88
CA ALA A 11 35.05 -2.61 23.97
C ALA A 11 35.13 -1.41 24.92
N LEU A 12 34.49 -0.29 24.55
CA LEU A 12 34.19 0.81 25.47
C LEU A 12 32.72 1.23 25.28
N LEU A 13 31.92 0.88 26.29
CA LEU A 13 30.59 1.39 26.57
C LEU A 13 30.72 2.78 27.21
N ALA A 14 29.94 3.76 26.77
CA ALA A 14 29.69 4.98 27.53
C ALA A 14 28.20 5.32 27.48
N ALA A 15 27.55 5.26 28.64
CA ALA A 15 26.18 5.64 28.90
C ALA A 15 26.19 6.69 30.01
N SER A 16 25.55 7.84 29.79
CA SER A 16 25.12 8.81 30.82
C SER A 16 24.58 10.06 30.12
N LEU A 17 23.59 10.82 30.58
CA LEU A 17 22.53 10.74 31.60
C LEU A 17 21.65 11.98 31.31
N LEU A 18 20.32 11.87 31.49
CA LEU A 18 19.40 13.02 31.43
C LEU A 18 19.61 13.94 32.64
N ALA A 19 19.48 15.25 32.43
CA ALA A 19 19.14 16.21 33.48
C ALA A 19 18.31 17.36 32.90
N GLY A 20 17.05 17.44 33.34
CA GLY A 20 16.16 18.57 33.10
C GLY A 20 16.28 19.61 34.20
N CYS A 21 15.92 20.85 33.86
CA CYS A 21 15.67 21.93 34.82
C CYS A 21 14.53 22.83 34.29
N SER A 22 13.47 22.99 35.10
CA SER A 22 12.56 24.14 35.13
C SER A 22 12.42 24.50 36.62
N PRO A 23 12.42 25.78 37.02
CA PRO A 23 11.16 26.55 37.18
C PRO A 23 11.38 28.08 36.89
N LYS A 24 10.42 29.02 36.89
CA LYS A 24 9.45 29.40 37.93
C LYS A 24 8.37 30.34 37.37
N LEU A 25 7.22 30.29 38.06
CA LEU A 25 6.12 31.24 38.09
C LEU A 25 6.57 32.70 38.25
N GLY A 26 5.89 33.60 37.53
CA GLY A 26 5.77 35.02 37.84
C GLY A 26 4.29 35.40 37.85
N THR A 27 3.79 35.81 39.01
CA THR A 27 2.44 36.33 39.25
C THR A 27 2.42 37.83 38.96
N GLY A 28 1.43 38.33 38.22
CA GLY A 28 1.20 39.77 38.03
C GLY A 28 -0.22 40.02 37.54
N SER A 29 -1.01 40.74 38.35
CA SER A 29 -2.39 41.15 38.06
C SER A 29 -2.47 42.57 37.54
N ALA A 30 -3.57 42.81 36.81
CA ALA A 30 -4.32 44.06 36.64
C ALA A 30 -4.01 44.98 35.43
N GLY A 31 -5.08 45.19 34.64
CA GLY A 31 -5.43 46.50 34.09
C GLY A 31 -5.31 46.64 32.57
N GLY A 32 -6.44 46.91 31.89
CA GLY A 32 -6.43 47.51 30.55
C GLY A 32 -7.54 47.05 29.61
N VAL A 33 -8.65 47.78 29.64
CA VAL A 33 -9.72 47.71 28.63
C VAL A 33 -9.20 48.34 27.33
N GLY A 34 -9.29 47.62 26.21
CA GLY A 34 -8.91 48.14 24.90
C GLY A 34 -9.42 47.22 23.79
N GLN A 35 -10.55 47.59 23.20
CA GLN A 35 -11.17 46.90 22.06
C GLN A 35 -10.33 47.08 20.79
N THR A 36 -10.04 45.98 20.10
CA THR A 36 -9.65 45.94 18.69
C THR A 36 -10.46 44.85 17.99
N PRO A 37 -10.99 45.08 16.77
CA PRO A 37 -11.75 44.06 16.07
C PRO A 37 -10.79 43.07 15.39
N ALA A 38 -10.87 41.80 15.77
CA ALA A 38 -10.21 40.72 15.02
C ALA A 38 -11.03 40.39 13.77
N PRO A 39 -10.40 40.18 12.60
CA PRO A 39 -11.09 39.77 11.40
C PRO A 39 -11.58 38.33 11.51
N ASN A 40 -12.77 38.13 10.96
CA ASN A 40 -13.39 36.84 10.68
C ASN A 40 -12.41 35.94 9.91
N SER A 41 -11.97 34.86 10.54
CA SER A 41 -11.39 33.71 9.83
C SER A 41 -12.20 32.49 10.22
N SER A 42 -13.26 32.29 9.46
CA SER A 42 -13.93 31.02 9.24
C SER A 42 -12.88 29.97 8.86
N ASN A 43 -12.39 29.24 9.85
CA ASN A 43 -11.74 27.96 9.63
C ASN A 43 -12.86 26.97 9.30
N THR A 44 -13.31 27.00 8.05
CA THR A 44 -13.99 25.85 7.44
C THR A 44 -12.99 24.71 7.49
N GLY A 45 -13.15 23.85 8.49
CA GLY A 45 -12.43 22.60 8.59
C GLY A 45 -12.66 21.85 7.29
N ALA A 46 -11.63 21.82 6.44
CA ALA A 46 -11.50 20.78 5.46
C ALA A 46 -11.41 19.48 6.26
N GLY A 47 -12.50 18.71 6.25
CA GLY A 47 -12.53 17.35 6.76
C GLY A 47 -11.54 16.53 5.95
N GLY A 48 -10.27 16.57 6.35
CA GLY A 48 -9.28 15.62 5.91
C GLY A 48 -9.73 14.27 6.42
N ALA A 49 -10.28 13.46 5.51
CA ALA A 49 -10.39 12.03 5.74
C ALA A 49 -9.02 11.58 6.23
N SER A 50 -8.94 11.14 7.48
CA SER A 50 -7.74 10.53 8.04
C SER A 50 -7.60 9.18 7.34
N GLY A 51 -7.12 9.22 6.10
CA GLY A 51 -6.94 8.06 5.26
C GLY A 51 -5.96 7.12 5.94
N ARG A 52 -6.31 5.83 5.97
CA ARG A 52 -5.43 4.78 6.49
C ARG A 52 -4.07 4.90 5.81
N ALA A 53 -3.01 5.11 6.60
CA ALA A 53 -1.66 5.16 6.06
C ALA A 53 -1.36 3.83 5.36
N ILE A 54 -0.99 3.91 4.08
CA ILE A 54 -0.66 2.73 3.29
C ILE A 54 0.77 2.32 3.64
N ALA A 55 0.99 1.03 3.87
CA ALA A 55 2.31 0.53 4.21
C ALA A 55 3.28 0.71 3.03
N VAL A 56 4.56 0.93 3.33
CA VAL A 56 5.64 0.87 2.33
C VAL A 56 6.29 -0.51 2.40
N GLY A 57 6.39 -1.18 1.26
CA GLY A 57 7.03 -2.48 1.11
C GLY A 57 8.52 -2.35 0.76
N ALA A 58 9.13 -3.48 0.37
CA ALA A 58 10.54 -3.52 0.00
C ALA A 58 10.82 -2.99 -1.42
N GLY A 59 9.78 -2.92 -2.26
CA GLY A 59 9.87 -2.59 -3.68
C GLY A 59 10.49 -3.71 -4.52
N PRO A 60 10.75 -3.44 -5.81
CA PRO A 60 11.33 -4.40 -6.72
C PRO A 60 12.68 -4.95 -6.24
N GLN A 61 12.84 -6.27 -6.29
CA GLN A 61 14.05 -6.97 -5.88
C GLN A 61 14.74 -7.62 -7.08
N SER A 62 16.07 -7.75 -7.04
CA SER A 62 16.83 -8.53 -8.03
C SER A 62 16.55 -10.03 -7.92
N LYS A 63 16.13 -10.49 -6.74
CA LYS A 63 15.71 -11.85 -6.46
C LYS A 63 14.54 -11.85 -5.49
N TYR A 64 13.45 -12.48 -5.91
CA TYR A 64 12.29 -12.70 -5.06
C TYR A 64 12.37 -14.02 -4.32
N THR A 65 11.84 -14.03 -3.10
CA THR A 65 11.58 -15.22 -2.31
C THR A 65 10.08 -15.37 -2.11
N VAL A 66 9.64 -16.59 -1.83
CA VAL A 66 8.23 -16.87 -1.53
C VAL A 66 7.93 -16.28 -0.16
N GLN A 67 7.00 -15.33 -0.12
CA GLN A 67 6.58 -14.69 1.12
C GLN A 67 5.62 -15.56 1.92
N GLN A 68 5.68 -15.41 3.24
CA GLN A 68 4.74 -16.02 4.15
C GLN A 68 3.33 -15.45 3.89
N GLN A 69 2.34 -16.35 3.82
CA GLN A 69 0.93 -15.98 3.70
C GLN A 69 0.24 -16.09 5.07
N PRO A 70 -0.92 -15.44 5.27
CA PRO A 70 -1.68 -15.55 6.50
C PRO A 70 -2.05 -17.01 6.82
N PRO A 71 -2.34 -17.35 8.10
CA PRO A 71 -2.76 -18.69 8.49
C PRO A 71 -3.98 -19.19 7.71
N ALA A 72 -4.14 -20.52 7.65
CA ALA A 72 -5.27 -21.14 6.97
C ALA A 72 -6.62 -20.64 7.51
N SER A 73 -7.54 -20.30 6.61
CA SER A 73 -8.90 -19.80 6.93
C SER A 73 -8.93 -18.57 7.86
N SER A 74 -7.88 -17.75 7.87
CA SER A 74 -7.81 -16.52 8.66
C SER A 74 -8.23 -15.26 7.91
N CYS A 75 -8.40 -15.34 6.58
CA CYS A 75 -8.82 -14.22 5.74
C CYS A 75 -10.24 -14.43 5.23
N HIS A 76 -10.97 -13.33 5.06
CA HIS A 76 -12.36 -13.35 4.63
C HIS A 76 -12.59 -12.40 3.44
N PHE A 77 -13.09 -12.95 2.34
CA PHE A 77 -13.54 -12.13 1.22
C PHE A 77 -14.62 -11.14 1.68
N ARG A 78 -14.51 -9.92 1.18
CA ARG A 78 -15.61 -8.96 1.17
C ARG A 78 -16.26 -8.96 -0.21
N TYR A 79 -17.46 -8.42 -0.30
CA TYR A 79 -18.14 -8.25 -1.57
C TYR A 79 -18.87 -6.92 -1.59
N GLU A 80 -18.74 -6.19 -2.69
CA GLU A 80 -19.49 -4.96 -2.96
C GLU A 80 -20.21 -5.12 -4.29
N LYS A 81 -21.55 -5.02 -4.28
CA LYS A 81 -22.40 -5.27 -5.48
C LYS A 81 -22.09 -6.57 -6.22
N GLY A 82 -21.63 -7.58 -5.48
CA GLY A 82 -21.25 -8.89 -6.00
C GLY A 82 -19.78 -9.00 -6.42
N GLU A 83 -19.08 -7.89 -6.62
CA GLU A 83 -17.66 -7.91 -6.95
C GLU A 83 -16.83 -8.31 -5.72
N PRO A 84 -15.81 -9.18 -5.87
CA PRO A 84 -14.97 -9.59 -4.76
C PRO A 84 -14.02 -8.48 -4.33
N LEU A 85 -13.83 -8.36 -3.02
CA LEU A 85 -12.81 -7.53 -2.39
C LEU A 85 -12.01 -8.37 -1.41
N GLU A 86 -10.77 -7.94 -1.17
CA GLU A 86 -9.86 -8.53 -0.22
C GLU A 86 -10.32 -8.34 1.24
N ASP A 87 -9.71 -9.12 2.14
CA ASP A 87 -9.79 -8.86 3.58
C ASP A 87 -8.82 -7.72 3.96
N PRO A 88 -9.29 -6.56 4.45
CA PRO A 88 -8.43 -5.44 4.80
C PRO A 88 -7.49 -5.70 5.97
N ALA A 89 -7.67 -6.79 6.73
CA ALA A 89 -6.76 -7.23 7.78
C ALA A 89 -5.63 -8.13 7.24
N CYS A 90 -5.90 -8.93 6.19
CA CYS A 90 -4.89 -9.75 5.54
C CYS A 90 -4.11 -9.01 4.44
N THR A 91 -4.82 -8.19 3.67
CA THR A 91 -4.29 -7.46 2.52
C THR A 91 -4.61 -5.97 2.68
N PRO A 92 -3.98 -5.25 3.64
CA PRO A 92 -4.24 -3.84 3.88
C PRO A 92 -3.69 -2.89 2.79
N GLY A 93 -2.90 -3.41 1.85
CA GLY A 93 -2.19 -2.69 0.80
C GLY A 93 -0.75 -2.35 1.17
N ALA A 94 0.14 -2.38 0.18
CA ALA A 94 1.51 -1.88 0.31
C ALA A 94 2.00 -1.24 -1.00
N ILE A 95 2.67 -0.10 -0.90
CA ILE A 95 3.28 0.61 -2.03
C ILE A 95 4.78 0.34 -2.12
N SER A 96 5.29 0.39 -3.34
CA SER A 96 6.71 0.29 -3.63
C SER A 96 7.41 1.64 -3.40
N PRO A 97 8.51 1.70 -2.63
CA PRO A 97 9.30 2.92 -2.48
C PRO A 97 9.98 3.36 -3.79
N ALA A 98 10.04 2.49 -4.81
CA ALA A 98 10.62 2.82 -6.11
C ALA A 98 9.74 3.74 -6.96
N VAL A 99 8.44 3.87 -6.64
CA VAL A 99 7.50 4.71 -7.38
C VAL A 99 7.07 5.88 -6.50
N THR A 100 7.33 7.10 -6.97
CA THR A 100 6.95 8.34 -6.28
C THR A 100 6.28 9.29 -7.26
N GLN A 101 5.54 10.26 -6.74
CA GLN A 101 4.95 11.32 -7.55
C GLN A 101 5.99 12.05 -8.41
N ALA A 102 7.22 12.20 -7.90
CA ALA A 102 8.29 12.92 -8.58
C ALA A 102 8.92 12.13 -9.74
N ASN A 103 8.81 10.79 -9.75
CA ASN A 103 9.51 9.94 -10.71
C ASN A 103 8.60 9.20 -11.71
N LEU A 104 7.31 9.55 -11.78
CA LEU A 104 6.32 8.86 -12.61
C LEU A 104 6.77 8.60 -14.05
N LYS A 105 7.44 9.57 -14.69
CA LYS A 105 7.89 9.47 -16.09
C LYS A 105 9.03 8.45 -16.29
N SER A 106 9.79 8.10 -15.26
CA SER A 106 10.81 7.05 -15.30
C SER A 106 10.32 5.71 -14.75
N THR A 107 9.15 5.70 -14.12
CA THR A 107 8.50 4.51 -13.54
C THR A 107 7.19 4.20 -14.25
N ILE A 108 6.03 4.27 -13.57
CA ILE A 108 4.75 3.76 -14.05
C ILE A 108 4.24 4.47 -15.31
N CYS A 109 4.67 5.71 -15.59
CA CYS A 109 4.30 6.46 -16.80
C CYS A 109 5.39 6.45 -17.88
N ARG A 110 6.42 5.60 -17.74
CA ARG A 110 7.50 5.46 -18.71
C ARG A 110 6.99 4.81 -20.00
N LYS A 111 7.40 5.36 -21.15
CA LYS A 111 7.18 4.73 -22.46
C LYS A 111 7.84 3.33 -22.50
N GLY A 112 7.17 2.36 -23.10
CA GLY A 112 7.65 0.97 -23.16
C GLY A 112 7.30 0.12 -21.94
N GLY A 113 6.53 0.66 -20.99
CA GLY A 113 6.02 -0.08 -19.83
C GLY A 113 7.02 -0.16 -18.68
N TYR A 114 6.52 -0.53 -17.50
CA TYR A 114 7.27 -0.61 -16.23
C TYR A 114 7.03 -1.92 -15.50
N THR A 115 5.78 -2.35 -15.40
CA THR A 115 5.36 -3.45 -14.54
C THR A 115 5.97 -4.80 -14.93
N SER A 116 6.16 -5.07 -16.22
CA SER A 116 6.78 -6.31 -16.70
C SER A 116 8.20 -6.53 -16.17
N GLY A 117 8.96 -5.45 -15.92
CA GLY A 117 10.33 -5.53 -15.43
C GLY A 117 10.47 -5.73 -13.93
N ILE A 118 9.37 -5.65 -13.16
CA ILE A 118 9.41 -5.73 -11.69
C ILE A 118 8.63 -6.91 -11.12
N ARG A 119 7.92 -7.68 -11.94
CA ARG A 119 7.09 -8.79 -11.45
C ARG A 119 7.95 -9.96 -10.95
N PRO A 120 7.59 -10.60 -9.83
CA PRO A 120 8.17 -11.88 -9.45
C PRO A 120 7.87 -12.95 -10.50
N SER A 121 8.69 -14.00 -10.52
CA SER A 121 8.46 -15.11 -11.45
C SER A 121 7.19 -15.88 -11.12
N ALA A 122 6.63 -16.57 -12.12
CA ALA A 122 5.47 -17.45 -11.95
C ALA A 122 5.71 -18.58 -10.93
N TYR A 123 6.97 -18.96 -10.69
CA TYR A 123 7.34 -19.90 -9.63
C TYR A 123 7.01 -19.33 -8.24
N VAL A 124 7.37 -18.07 -7.99
CA VAL A 124 7.12 -17.37 -6.72
C VAL A 124 5.62 -17.13 -6.56
N THR A 125 5.01 -16.41 -7.51
CA THR A 125 3.59 -16.03 -7.42
C THR A 125 2.68 -17.25 -7.42
N GLY A 126 2.99 -18.30 -8.19
CA GLY A 126 2.21 -19.54 -8.20
C GLY A 126 2.23 -20.29 -6.87
N LYS A 127 3.36 -20.28 -6.14
CA LYS A 127 3.42 -20.89 -4.81
C LYS A 127 2.69 -20.04 -3.78
N GLU A 128 2.88 -18.73 -3.80
CA GLU A 128 2.18 -17.81 -2.91
C GLU A 128 0.67 -17.85 -3.11
N LYS A 129 0.18 -17.83 -4.36
CA LYS A 129 -1.24 -17.97 -4.70
C LYS A 129 -1.88 -19.20 -4.07
N ARG A 130 -1.20 -20.36 -4.12
CA ARG A 130 -1.72 -21.61 -3.52
C ARG A 130 -1.78 -21.50 -1.99
N LEU A 131 -0.79 -20.87 -1.37
CA LEU A 131 -0.78 -20.66 0.09
C LEU A 131 -1.85 -19.64 0.51
N ASN A 132 -2.00 -18.54 -0.23
CA ASN A 132 -3.00 -17.50 0.01
C ASN A 132 -4.44 -18.03 -0.18
N ALA A 133 -4.66 -18.91 -1.17
CA ALA A 133 -5.93 -19.64 -1.32
C ALA A 133 -6.31 -20.45 -0.07
N VAL A 134 -5.34 -21.03 0.64
CA VAL A 134 -5.58 -21.69 1.92
C VAL A 134 -5.93 -20.68 3.02
N SER A 135 -5.30 -19.49 3.01
CA SER A 135 -5.61 -18.41 3.94
C SER A 135 -7.06 -17.93 3.84
N TYR A 136 -7.60 -17.84 2.61
CA TYR A 136 -8.99 -17.47 2.34
C TYR A 136 -9.98 -18.65 2.35
N GLY A 137 -9.49 -19.89 2.51
CA GLY A 137 -10.32 -21.08 2.36
C GLY A 137 -10.92 -21.24 0.95
N TYR A 138 -10.32 -20.62 -0.07
CA TYR A 138 -10.82 -20.57 -1.44
C TYR A 138 -11.01 -21.98 -2.03
N LYS A 139 -12.22 -22.24 -2.56
CA LYS A 139 -12.62 -23.55 -3.12
C LYS A 139 -12.85 -23.52 -4.63
N GLY A 140 -12.77 -22.36 -5.25
CA GLY A 140 -12.91 -22.22 -6.70
C GLY A 140 -11.71 -22.80 -7.45
N ARG A 141 -11.80 -22.81 -8.79
CA ARG A 141 -10.69 -23.27 -9.61
C ARG A 141 -9.56 -22.25 -9.57
N MET A 142 -8.34 -22.73 -9.32
CA MET A 142 -7.16 -21.86 -9.25
C MET A 142 -6.81 -21.19 -10.59
N GLY A 143 -7.29 -21.73 -11.72
CA GLY A 143 -7.12 -21.13 -13.04
C GLY A 143 -8.12 -20.01 -13.35
N ASP A 144 -9.18 -19.88 -12.56
CA ASP A 144 -10.21 -18.84 -12.73
C ASP A 144 -9.98 -17.67 -11.76
N ALA A 145 -9.30 -17.90 -10.63
CA ALA A 145 -8.83 -16.84 -9.74
C ALA A 145 -7.56 -16.17 -10.29
N GLU A 146 -7.23 -14.97 -9.81
CA GLU A 146 -5.94 -14.31 -9.97
C GLU A 146 -5.15 -14.31 -8.65
N TYR A 147 -3.84 -14.04 -8.71
CA TYR A 147 -3.07 -13.64 -7.53
C TYR A 147 -2.71 -12.19 -7.74
N ASP A 148 -3.57 -11.34 -7.21
CA ASP A 148 -3.70 -9.97 -7.65
C ASP A 148 -3.14 -8.98 -6.63
N HIS A 149 -2.72 -7.82 -7.14
CA HIS A 149 -2.21 -6.72 -6.35
C HIS A 149 -3.35 -5.79 -5.92
N LEU A 150 -3.65 -5.66 -4.63
CA LEU A 150 -4.68 -4.71 -4.15
C LEU A 150 -4.44 -3.31 -4.70
N ILE A 151 -3.22 -2.79 -4.51
CA ILE A 151 -2.73 -1.62 -5.21
C ILE A 151 -1.97 -2.12 -6.43
N SER A 152 -2.52 -1.89 -7.62
CA SER A 152 -1.90 -2.26 -8.89
C SER A 152 -0.43 -1.87 -8.98
N LEU A 153 0.37 -2.68 -9.67
CA LEU A 153 1.71 -2.26 -10.09
C LEU A 153 1.69 -1.02 -11.00
N GLN A 154 0.58 -0.78 -11.70
CA GLN A 154 0.38 0.43 -12.48
C GLN A 154 0.22 1.68 -11.60
N LEU A 155 -0.10 1.50 -10.31
CA LEU A 155 -0.24 2.55 -9.31
C LEU A 155 0.89 2.51 -8.27
N GLY A 156 2.01 1.86 -8.61
CA GLY A 156 3.17 1.78 -7.73
C GLY A 156 2.97 0.89 -6.50
N GLY A 157 2.07 -0.10 -6.57
CA GLY A 157 2.01 -1.16 -5.57
C GLY A 157 3.31 -1.94 -5.44
N ASP A 158 3.52 -2.56 -4.29
CA ASP A 158 4.66 -3.44 -4.07
C ASP A 158 4.49 -4.76 -4.86
N PRO A 159 5.52 -5.24 -5.58
CA PRO A 159 5.43 -6.43 -6.40
C PRO A 159 5.36 -7.76 -5.66
N ASN A 160 5.85 -7.85 -4.42
CA ASN A 160 5.91 -9.13 -3.69
C ASN A 160 5.51 -9.05 -2.22
N ASP A 161 5.18 -7.87 -1.69
CA ASP A 161 4.70 -7.75 -0.31
C ASP A 161 3.34 -8.45 -0.12
N PRO A 162 3.22 -9.42 0.81
CA PRO A 162 1.98 -10.16 1.02
C PRO A 162 0.82 -9.25 1.50
N ARG A 163 1.12 -8.08 2.06
CA ARG A 163 0.10 -7.08 2.43
C ARG A 163 -0.58 -6.47 1.21
N ASN A 164 0.02 -6.57 0.03
CA ASN A 164 -0.53 -6.07 -1.23
C ASN A 164 -1.06 -7.18 -2.14
N LEU A 165 -1.02 -8.44 -1.72
CA LEU A 165 -1.32 -9.58 -2.58
C LEU A 165 -2.44 -10.45 -1.99
N TRP A 166 -3.34 -10.90 -2.86
CA TRP A 166 -4.45 -11.77 -2.47
C TRP A 166 -4.91 -12.65 -3.63
N VAL A 167 -5.56 -13.75 -3.30
CA VAL A 167 -6.22 -14.61 -4.28
C VAL A 167 -7.55 -13.99 -4.67
N GLU A 168 -7.60 -13.29 -5.79
CA GLU A 168 -8.82 -12.65 -6.27
C GLU A 168 -9.71 -13.68 -6.98
N PRO A 169 -10.95 -13.92 -6.51
CA PRO A 169 -11.93 -14.73 -7.22
C PRO A 169 -12.34 -14.10 -8.55
N ALA A 170 -12.85 -14.91 -9.47
CA ALA A 170 -13.45 -14.42 -10.70
C ALA A 170 -14.69 -13.54 -10.45
N ASP A 171 -14.93 -12.54 -11.32
CA ASP A 171 -16.08 -11.63 -11.16
C ASP A 171 -17.44 -12.33 -11.27
N PRO A 172 -18.54 -11.68 -10.82
CA PRO A 172 -19.91 -12.19 -10.98
C PRO A 172 -20.28 -12.58 -12.41
N GLY A 173 -20.90 -13.76 -12.52
CA GLY A 173 -21.32 -14.33 -13.80
C GLY A 173 -20.22 -15.11 -14.53
N HIS A 174 -19.05 -15.31 -13.90
CA HIS A 174 -17.98 -16.12 -14.45
C HIS A 174 -18.41 -17.56 -14.77
N LYS A 175 -18.02 -18.05 -15.95
CA LYS A 175 -18.17 -19.45 -16.34
C LYS A 175 -16.93 -20.24 -15.91
N SER A 176 -17.08 -21.06 -14.87
CA SER A 176 -16.03 -21.97 -14.37
C SER A 176 -15.30 -22.67 -15.52
N GLY A 177 -13.97 -22.55 -15.57
CA GLY A 177 -13.16 -23.09 -16.65
C GLY A 177 -12.77 -22.09 -17.74
N ALA A 178 -13.33 -20.88 -17.74
CA ALA A 178 -13.07 -19.89 -18.79
C ALA A 178 -11.78 -19.08 -18.57
N GLY A 179 -11.06 -19.28 -17.45
CA GLY A 179 -9.88 -18.50 -17.10
C GLY A 179 -10.23 -17.24 -16.30
N VAL A 180 -9.26 -16.37 -16.08
CA VAL A 180 -9.48 -15.15 -15.29
C VAL A 180 -10.36 -14.15 -16.05
N ASN A 181 -11.37 -13.62 -15.37
CA ASN A 181 -12.01 -12.35 -15.71
C ASN A 181 -11.93 -11.45 -14.47
N ASN A 182 -11.35 -10.28 -14.65
CA ASN A 182 -11.12 -9.33 -13.59
C ASN A 182 -11.61 -7.94 -14.01
N ARG A 183 -12.71 -7.47 -13.42
CA ARG A 183 -13.29 -6.14 -13.69
C ARG A 183 -12.51 -5.02 -13.01
N LYS A 184 -11.57 -5.34 -12.11
CA LYS A 184 -10.64 -4.38 -11.51
C LYS A 184 -9.62 -3.87 -12.54
N ASP A 185 -9.15 -4.69 -13.47
CA ASP A 185 -8.14 -4.34 -14.48
C ASP A 185 -8.45 -3.03 -15.26
N PRO A 186 -9.67 -2.83 -15.81
CA PRO A 186 -10.06 -1.55 -16.41
C PRO A 186 -10.02 -0.37 -15.44
N VAL A 187 -10.39 -0.56 -14.18
CA VAL A 187 -10.34 0.48 -13.15
C VAL A 187 -8.89 0.89 -12.89
N GLU A 188 -8.00 -0.07 -12.72
CA GLU A 188 -6.56 0.19 -12.54
C GLU A 188 -5.97 0.97 -13.70
N THR A 189 -6.34 0.58 -14.92
CA THR A 189 -5.87 1.23 -16.15
C THR A 189 -6.37 2.68 -16.26
N LYS A 190 -7.64 2.93 -15.90
CA LYS A 190 -8.19 4.29 -15.85
C LYS A 190 -7.50 5.15 -14.79
N LEU A 191 -7.29 4.62 -13.59
CA LEU A 191 -6.55 5.31 -12.53
C LEU A 191 -5.12 5.62 -12.95
N HIS A 192 -4.41 4.66 -13.56
CA HIS A 192 -3.06 4.86 -14.10
C HIS A 192 -3.04 5.98 -15.15
N THR A 193 -4.00 5.98 -16.07
CA THR A 193 -4.14 7.03 -17.08
C THR A 193 -4.38 8.40 -16.45
N ALA A 194 -5.23 8.48 -15.42
CA ALA A 194 -5.49 9.72 -14.70
C ALA A 194 -4.24 10.22 -13.95
N VAL A 195 -3.47 9.33 -13.33
CA VAL A 195 -2.18 9.66 -12.68
C VAL A 195 -1.17 10.16 -13.72
N CYS A 196 -0.99 9.43 -14.82
CA CYS A 196 0.01 9.78 -15.84
C CYS A 196 -0.33 11.04 -16.65
N SER A 197 -1.61 11.41 -16.71
CA SER A 197 -2.05 12.69 -17.28
C SER A 197 -2.07 13.84 -16.26
N GLY A 198 -1.80 13.56 -14.98
CA GLY A 198 -1.81 14.56 -13.91
C GLY A 198 -3.20 15.00 -13.46
N LYS A 199 -4.26 14.29 -13.86
CA LYS A 199 -5.64 14.57 -13.41
C LYS A 199 -5.83 14.30 -11.93
N VAL A 200 -5.13 13.29 -11.39
CA VAL A 200 -5.11 12.95 -9.97
C VAL A 200 -3.67 12.67 -9.52
N THR A 201 -3.40 12.80 -8.22
CA THR A 201 -2.10 12.41 -7.67
C THR A 201 -2.00 10.89 -7.53
N LEU A 202 -0.77 10.37 -7.54
CA LEU A 202 -0.49 8.95 -7.28
C LEU A 202 -1.10 8.52 -5.94
N THR A 203 -0.88 9.31 -4.89
CA THR A 203 -1.39 9.04 -3.54
C THR A 203 -2.92 9.00 -3.50
N ALA A 204 -3.62 9.90 -4.21
CA ALA A 204 -5.08 9.86 -4.29
C ALA A 204 -5.59 8.59 -4.95
N ALA A 205 -4.97 8.17 -6.07
CA ALA A 205 -5.33 6.92 -6.74
C ALA A 205 -5.04 5.67 -5.86
N GLN A 206 -3.92 5.65 -5.15
CA GLN A 206 -3.56 4.58 -4.22
C GLN A 206 -4.55 4.47 -3.05
N HIS A 207 -4.97 5.60 -2.47
CA HIS A 207 -5.98 5.60 -1.40
C HIS A 207 -7.37 5.21 -1.89
N ALA A 208 -7.76 5.62 -3.10
CA ALA A 208 -9.04 5.23 -3.68
C ALA A 208 -9.10 3.70 -3.89
N ILE A 209 -8.10 3.12 -4.56
CA ILE A 209 -8.12 1.69 -4.89
C ILE A 209 -7.96 0.78 -3.66
N VAL A 210 -7.14 1.16 -2.67
CA VAL A 210 -6.93 0.36 -1.44
C VAL A 210 -8.15 0.37 -0.50
N THR A 211 -9.05 1.36 -0.68
CA THR A 211 -10.27 1.46 0.12
C THR A 211 -11.36 0.57 -0.47
N ASP A 212 -11.62 0.76 -1.77
CA ASP A 212 -12.62 0.02 -2.53
C ASP A 212 -12.40 0.29 -4.01
N TRP A 213 -11.89 -0.72 -4.73
CA TRP A 213 -11.63 -0.59 -6.15
C TRP A 213 -12.93 -0.37 -6.97
N THR A 214 -14.09 -0.81 -6.48
CA THR A 214 -15.37 -0.69 -7.21
C THR A 214 -15.90 0.75 -7.23
N THR A 215 -15.44 1.58 -6.29
CA THR A 215 -15.81 3.01 -6.17
C THR A 215 -14.62 3.95 -6.38
N ALA A 216 -13.44 3.42 -6.70
CA ALA A 216 -12.22 4.22 -6.81
C ALA A 216 -12.33 5.35 -7.87
N LEU A 217 -12.93 5.07 -9.03
CA LEU A 217 -13.12 6.07 -10.09
C LEU A 217 -14.08 7.18 -9.65
N SER A 218 -15.25 6.79 -9.13
CA SER A 218 -16.29 7.72 -8.71
C SER A 218 -15.82 8.62 -7.57
N SER A 219 -15.07 8.07 -6.61
CA SER A 219 -14.47 8.82 -5.50
C SER A 219 -13.49 9.91 -5.94
N LEU A 220 -12.93 9.79 -7.15
CA LEU A 220 -12.00 10.74 -7.75
C LEU A 220 -12.63 11.57 -8.88
N GLY A 221 -13.94 11.39 -9.15
CA GLY A 221 -14.63 12.07 -10.25
C GLY A 221 -14.13 11.64 -11.64
N LEU A 222 -13.82 10.35 -11.83
CA LEU A 222 -13.26 9.77 -13.05
C LEU A 222 -14.23 8.84 -13.82
N ASP A 223 -15.52 8.87 -13.47
CA ASP A 223 -16.57 8.09 -14.14
C ASP A 223 -16.95 8.63 -15.52
#